data_AF-A0A401TZJ0-F1
#
_entry.id   AF-A0A401TZJ0-F1
#
_cell.length_a   1.000
_cell.length_b   1.000
_cell.length_c   1.000
_cell.angle_alpha   90.00
_cell.angle_beta   90.00
_cell.angle_gamma   90.00
#
_symmetry.space_group_name_H-M   'P 1'
#
loop_
_entity.id
_entity.type
_entity.pdbx_description
1 polymer ?
#
loop_
_entity_poly.entity_id
_entity_poly.type
_entity_poly.pdbx_seq_one_letter_code
_entity_poly.pdbx_strand_id
1 'polypeptide(L)'
;MYTAHWPRLHPSDFKVKTLDGVADDWPIDYDALTPFFEENDRMMGVSGLSGDPLSPLSHPPMPPQPLGLSGPLLGKALNKLGWHWWPSDTTVATMDYEGRARCINLGHCTPACAQGAKASTDITYWPHAIRAGVELKTHCRVREILTNEQGMASGVVYYDKDGVEQFQPAEVVIIA
;
A
#
# COMPACT_ATOMS: atom_id res chain seq x y z
N MET A 1 -0.79 -11.33 1.92
CA MET A 1 -1.06 -11.70 0.51
C MET A 1 -2.03 -10.69 -0.06
N TYR A 2 -1.79 -10.19 -1.28
CA TYR A 2 -2.65 -9.20 -1.95
C TYR A 2 -2.39 -9.20 -3.46
N THR A 3 -3.36 -8.74 -4.26
CA THR A 3 -3.35 -8.81 -5.74
C THR A 3 -2.77 -7.57 -6.42
N ALA A 4 -2.23 -6.61 -5.65
CA ALA A 4 -1.68 -5.35 -6.16
C ALA A 4 -2.67 -4.38 -6.81
N HIS A 5 -3.97 -4.51 -6.52
CA HIS A 5 -4.95 -3.45 -6.77
C HIS A 5 -4.68 -2.27 -5.82
N TRP A 6 -4.66 -1.03 -6.34
CA TRP A 6 -4.18 0.14 -5.58
C TRP A 6 -5.10 1.36 -5.70
N PRO A 7 -6.34 1.30 -5.16
CA PRO A 7 -7.28 2.39 -5.22
C PRO A 7 -6.93 3.47 -4.18
N ARG A 8 -7.17 4.74 -4.53
CA ARG A 8 -7.21 5.84 -3.55
C ARG A 8 -8.66 6.09 -3.14
N LEU A 9 -8.85 6.54 -1.90
CA LEU A 9 -10.14 7.03 -1.42
C LEU A 9 -10.54 8.32 -2.17
N HIS A 10 -11.83 8.60 -2.25
CA HIS A 10 -12.33 9.90 -2.69
C HIS A 10 -12.35 10.91 -1.53
N PRO A 11 -12.30 12.23 -1.79
CA PRO A 11 -12.42 13.25 -0.76
C PRO A 11 -13.72 13.17 0.05
N SER A 12 -14.80 12.66 -0.55
CA SER A 12 -16.08 12.40 0.12
C SER A 12 -15.99 11.30 1.17
N ASP A 13 -15.10 10.31 1.00
CA ASP A 13 -14.97 9.18 1.92
C ASP A 13 -14.46 9.62 3.30
N PHE A 14 -13.84 10.80 3.37
CA PHE A 14 -13.40 11.43 4.63
C PHE A 14 -14.53 12.17 5.36
N LYS A 15 -15.70 12.34 4.72
CA LYS A 15 -16.80 13.21 5.16
C LYS A 15 -18.17 12.53 5.14
N VAL A 16 -18.23 11.21 5.32
CA VAL A 16 -19.46 10.40 5.19
C VAL A 16 -20.54 10.76 6.20
N LYS A 17 -20.19 11.29 7.38
CA LYS A 17 -21.19 11.78 8.35
C LYS A 17 -21.78 13.10 7.88
N THR A 18 -20.92 14.02 7.44
CA THR A 18 -21.36 15.35 6.97
C THR A 18 -22.15 15.27 5.66
N LEU A 19 -21.73 14.43 4.71
CA LEU A 19 -22.33 14.36 3.38
C LEU A 19 -23.51 13.39 3.31
N ASP A 20 -23.39 12.24 3.97
CA ASP A 20 -24.35 11.13 3.82
C ASP A 20 -25.13 10.82 5.12
N GLY A 21 -24.77 11.44 6.24
CA GLY A 21 -25.43 11.26 7.53
C GLY A 21 -25.12 9.92 8.21
N VAL A 22 -24.06 9.21 7.81
CA VAL A 22 -23.68 7.89 8.32
C VAL A 22 -22.25 7.87 8.86
N ALA A 23 -21.98 6.96 9.81
CA ALA A 23 -20.66 6.79 10.44
C ALA A 23 -20.06 8.11 10.99
N ASP A 24 -18.74 8.21 11.03
CA ASP A 24 -18.01 9.39 11.47
C ASP A 24 -17.13 9.96 10.36
N ASP A 25 -16.93 11.27 10.39
CA ASP A 25 -15.96 11.95 9.54
C ASP A 25 -14.55 11.69 10.06
N TRP A 26 -13.60 11.59 9.13
CA TRP A 26 -12.19 11.49 9.50
C TRP A 26 -11.72 12.83 10.07
N PRO A 27 -10.80 12.82 11.06
CA PRO A 27 -10.24 14.05 11.63
C PRO A 27 -9.22 14.74 10.70
N ILE A 28 -9.02 14.22 9.50
CA ILE A 28 -8.13 14.70 8.44
C ILE A 28 -8.86 14.60 7.11
N ASP A 29 -8.46 15.39 6.12
CA ASP A 29 -9.00 15.33 4.78
C ASP A 29 -8.04 14.68 3.77
N TYR A 30 -8.54 14.51 2.54
CA TYR A 30 -7.78 13.93 1.44
C TYR A 30 -6.53 14.73 1.09
N ASP A 31 -6.63 16.07 1.11
CA ASP A 31 -5.53 16.96 0.72
C ASP A 31 -4.37 16.84 1.72
N ALA A 32 -4.66 16.69 3.02
CA ALA A 32 -3.67 16.40 4.04
C ALA A 32 -2.90 15.09 3.79
N LEU A 33 -3.53 14.08 3.17
CA LEU A 33 -2.90 12.80 2.84
C LEU A 33 -2.24 12.77 1.46
N THR A 34 -2.52 13.73 0.58
CA THR A 34 -2.04 13.73 -0.81
C THR A 34 -0.53 13.57 -0.94
N PRO A 35 0.32 14.32 -0.19
CA PRO A 35 1.77 14.14 -0.25
C PRO A 35 2.23 12.73 0.17
N PHE A 36 1.51 12.11 1.11
CA PHE A 36 1.82 10.76 1.59
C PHE A 36 1.35 9.68 0.62
N PHE A 37 0.23 9.90 -0.09
CA PHE A 37 -0.18 9.04 -1.19
C PHE A 37 0.85 9.07 -2.32
N GLU A 38 1.34 10.25 -2.70
CA GLU A 38 2.36 10.37 -3.74
C GLU A 38 3.67 9.68 -3.36
N GLU A 39 4.15 9.86 -2.13
CA GLU A 39 5.35 9.17 -1.65
C GLU A 39 5.15 7.64 -1.60
N ASN A 40 3.98 7.18 -1.15
CA ASN A 40 3.68 5.75 -1.11
C ASN A 40 3.57 5.15 -2.52
N ASP A 41 3.00 5.88 -3.48
CA ASP A 41 2.89 5.46 -4.87
C ASP A 41 4.27 5.35 -5.53
N ARG A 42 5.18 6.27 -5.22
CA ARG A 42 6.59 6.21 -5.62
C ARG A 42 7.29 5.01 -4.99
N MET A 43 7.21 4.84 -3.67
CA MET A 43 7.85 3.75 -2.94
C MET A 43 7.37 2.37 -3.40
N MET A 44 6.07 2.23 -3.66
CA MET A 44 5.47 0.98 -4.13
C MET A 44 5.59 0.80 -5.65
N GLY A 45 5.96 1.84 -6.40
CA GLY A 45 6.02 1.89 -7.85
C GLY A 45 4.66 1.55 -8.48
N VAL A 46 3.74 2.50 -8.39
CA VAL A 46 2.40 2.38 -8.97
C VAL A 46 2.45 2.55 -10.49
N SER A 47 1.74 1.66 -11.17
CA SER A 47 1.46 1.69 -12.60
C SER A 47 0.00 2.06 -12.79
N GLY A 48 -0.27 3.14 -13.52
CA GLY A 48 -1.62 3.70 -13.62
C GLY A 48 -1.80 4.66 -14.78
N LEU A 49 -3.06 4.95 -15.11
CA LEU A 49 -3.42 5.96 -16.10
C LEU A 49 -3.92 7.21 -15.39
N SER A 50 -3.19 8.32 -15.49
CA SER A 50 -3.63 9.59 -14.91
C SER A 50 -4.80 10.19 -15.69
N GLY A 51 -5.65 10.96 -15.00
CA GLY A 51 -6.72 11.75 -15.62
C GLY A 51 -8.11 11.11 -15.58
N ASP A 52 -8.36 10.16 -14.69
CA ASP A 52 -9.71 9.69 -14.41
C ASP A 52 -10.57 10.87 -13.91
N PRO A 53 -11.66 11.25 -14.60
CA PRO A 53 -12.53 12.34 -14.16
C PRO A 53 -13.31 12.05 -12.87
N LEU A 54 -13.42 10.80 -12.44
CA LEU A 54 -14.13 10.44 -11.20
C LEU A 54 -13.19 10.34 -9.99
N SER A 55 -11.89 10.13 -10.20
CA SER A 55 -10.91 10.00 -9.14
C SER A 55 -10.09 11.29 -8.96
N PRO A 56 -9.54 11.56 -7.76
CA PRO A 56 -8.58 12.64 -7.59
C PRO A 56 -7.39 12.47 -8.53
N LEU A 57 -6.85 13.60 -9.02
CA LEU A 57 -5.70 13.57 -9.91
C LEU A 57 -4.50 12.91 -9.21
N SER A 58 -4.01 11.83 -9.82
CA SER A 58 -2.77 11.15 -9.41
C SER A 58 -1.75 11.20 -10.54
N HIS A 59 -0.47 11.04 -10.18
CA HIS A 59 0.64 10.97 -11.13
C HIS A 59 1.40 9.65 -10.93
N PRO A 60 0.88 8.52 -11.44
CA PRO A 60 1.54 7.23 -11.31
C PRO A 60 2.96 7.29 -11.90
N PRO A 61 3.99 6.75 -11.22
CA PRO A 61 5.37 6.78 -11.71
C PRO A 61 5.58 5.92 -12.97
N MET A 62 4.66 5.01 -13.29
CA MET A 62 4.74 4.10 -14.42
C MET A 62 3.42 4.08 -15.22
N PRO A 63 3.47 3.77 -16.52
CA PRO A 63 2.26 3.64 -17.36
C PRO A 63 1.38 2.47 -16.88
N PRO A 64 0.07 2.48 -17.22
CA PRO A 64 -0.87 1.44 -16.78
C PRO A 64 -0.50 0.07 -17.36
N GLN A 65 -0.98 -0.98 -16.69
CA GLN A 65 -0.89 -2.34 -17.23
C GLN A 65 -1.63 -2.43 -18.59
N PRO A 66 -1.10 -3.18 -19.57
CA PRO A 66 -1.82 -3.42 -20.82
C PRO A 66 -3.18 -4.08 -20.55
N LEU A 67 -4.23 -3.56 -21.18
CA LEU A 67 -5.61 -4.05 -21.02
C LEU A 67 -5.87 -5.45 -21.61
N GLY A 68 -4.86 -6.06 -22.25
CA GLY A 68 -4.99 -7.33 -22.94
C GLY A 68 -5.99 -7.29 -24.10
N LEU A 69 -6.44 -8.46 -24.53
CA LEU A 69 -7.41 -8.59 -25.64
C LEU A 69 -8.86 -8.31 -25.19
N SER A 70 -9.19 -8.64 -23.95
CA SER A 70 -10.54 -8.47 -23.41
C SER A 70 -10.85 -7.01 -23.04
N GLY A 71 -9.86 -6.25 -22.58
CA GLY A 71 -10.09 -4.88 -22.11
C GLY A 71 -10.64 -3.92 -23.18
N PRO A 72 -10.11 -3.87 -24.41
CA PRO A 72 -10.72 -3.05 -25.48
C PRO A 72 -12.15 -3.47 -25.83
N LEU A 73 -12.47 -4.76 -25.75
CA LEU A 73 -13.84 -5.25 -25.97
C LEU A 73 -14.78 -4.77 -24.85
N LEU A 74 -14.37 -4.92 -23.60
CA LEU A 74 -15.13 -4.45 -22.43
C LEU A 74 -15.29 -2.93 -22.45
N GLY A 75 -14.21 -2.18 -22.71
CA GLY A 75 -14.25 -0.73 -22.78
C GLY A 75 -15.21 -0.22 -23.86
N LYS A 76 -15.25 -0.85 -25.04
CA LYS A 76 -16.25 -0.53 -26.08
C LYS A 76 -17.67 -0.81 -25.62
N ALA A 77 -17.91 -1.92 -24.93
CA ALA A 77 -19.23 -2.26 -24.41
C ALA A 77 -19.70 -1.26 -23.33
N LEU A 78 -18.82 -0.91 -22.38
CA LEU A 78 -19.09 0.07 -21.33
C LEU A 78 -19.36 1.46 -21.91
N ASN A 79 -18.57 1.88 -22.90
CA ASN A 79 -18.81 3.14 -23.64
C ASN A 79 -20.18 3.15 -24.33
N LYS A 80 -20.61 2.04 -24.95
CA LYS A 80 -21.94 1.92 -25.58
C LYS A 80 -23.07 2.04 -24.57
N LEU A 81 -22.86 1.55 -23.34
CA LEU A 81 -23.82 1.65 -22.24
C LEU A 81 -23.79 3.01 -21.53
N GLY A 82 -22.81 3.87 -21.86
CA GLY A 82 -22.59 5.13 -21.16
C GLY A 82 -22.06 4.93 -19.74
N TRP A 83 -21.43 3.79 -19.45
CA TRP A 83 -20.86 3.50 -18.13
C TRP A 83 -19.40 3.96 -18.08
N HIS A 84 -19.06 4.68 -17.01
CA HIS A 84 -17.69 5.08 -16.75
C HIS A 84 -16.82 3.85 -16.44
N TRP A 85 -15.61 3.84 -16.98
CA TRP A 85 -14.59 2.84 -16.67
C TRP A 85 -13.20 3.46 -16.81
N TRP A 86 -12.25 2.93 -16.06
CA TRP A 86 -10.86 3.37 -16.07
C TRP A 86 -9.92 2.18 -15.81
N PRO A 87 -8.71 2.13 -16.40
CA PRO A 87 -7.71 1.16 -16.02
C PRO A 87 -7.34 1.32 -14.55
N SER A 88 -7.41 0.24 -13.79
CA SER A 88 -7.04 0.28 -12.37
C SER A 88 -5.55 0.58 -12.19
N ASP A 89 -5.25 1.42 -11.21
CA ASP A 89 -3.91 1.57 -10.67
C ASP A 89 -3.47 0.27 -9.98
N THR A 90 -2.21 -0.09 -10.18
CA THR A 90 -1.64 -1.32 -9.60
C THR A 90 -0.22 -1.11 -9.10
N THR A 91 0.20 -1.82 -8.08
CA THR A 91 1.61 -1.85 -7.64
C THR A 91 2.43 -2.94 -8.35
N VAL A 92 2.18 -3.12 -9.65
CA VAL A 92 2.92 -4.05 -10.52
C VAL A 92 3.76 -3.24 -11.49
N ALA A 93 5.07 -3.43 -11.48
CA ALA A 93 5.98 -2.69 -12.34
C ALA A 93 5.77 -3.00 -13.84
N THR A 94 5.40 -2.01 -14.65
CA THR A 94 5.28 -2.14 -16.13
C THR A 94 6.61 -1.91 -16.85
N MET A 95 7.56 -1.28 -16.17
CA MET A 95 8.94 -1.09 -16.58
C MET A 95 9.87 -1.45 -15.42
N ASP A 96 11.17 -1.57 -15.67
CA ASP A 96 12.12 -1.76 -14.59
C ASP A 96 12.10 -0.53 -13.68
N TYR A 97 11.97 -0.73 -12.37
CA TYR A 97 11.70 0.34 -11.41
C TYR A 97 12.32 0.04 -10.05
N GLU A 98 13.22 0.91 -9.58
CA GLU A 98 13.85 0.83 -8.25
C GLU A 98 14.41 -0.56 -7.92
N GLY A 99 15.13 -1.16 -8.88
CA GLY A 99 15.73 -2.50 -8.73
C GLY A 99 14.78 -3.68 -8.93
N ARG A 100 13.49 -3.44 -9.22
CA ARG A 100 12.52 -4.47 -9.60
C ARG A 100 12.41 -4.57 -11.11
N ALA A 101 12.44 -5.78 -11.63
CA ALA A 101 12.23 -6.04 -13.05
C ALA A 101 10.75 -5.87 -13.44
N ARG A 102 10.49 -5.47 -14.69
CA ARG A 102 9.13 -5.38 -15.22
C ARG A 102 8.37 -6.71 -15.15
N CYS A 103 7.04 -6.61 -15.06
CA CYS A 103 6.17 -7.76 -15.15
C CYS A 103 6.28 -8.46 -16.51
N ILE A 104 6.41 -9.79 -16.48
CA ILE A 104 6.41 -10.64 -17.68
C ILE A 104 5.22 -11.62 -17.70
N ASN A 105 4.21 -11.40 -16.85
CA ASN A 105 2.98 -12.20 -16.75
C ASN A 105 3.23 -13.70 -16.51
N LEU A 106 4.13 -14.05 -15.57
CA LEU A 106 4.47 -15.44 -15.24
C LEU A 106 3.31 -16.27 -14.67
N GLY A 107 2.27 -15.63 -14.12
CA GLY A 107 1.15 -16.33 -13.51
C GLY A 107 0.43 -15.49 -12.45
N HIS A 108 -0.06 -16.16 -11.41
CA HIS A 108 -0.95 -15.57 -10.40
C HIS A 108 -0.24 -14.53 -9.52
N CYS A 109 -0.87 -13.37 -9.35
CA CYS A 109 -0.35 -12.30 -8.49
C CYS A 109 -0.66 -12.51 -6.99
N THR A 110 -1.68 -13.30 -6.65
CA THR A 110 -2.19 -13.42 -5.27
C THR A 110 -1.18 -14.00 -4.27
N PRO A 111 -0.53 -15.17 -4.52
CA PRO A 111 0.33 -15.78 -3.52
C PRO A 111 1.67 -15.05 -3.38
N ALA A 112 2.34 -14.78 -4.51
CA ALA A 112 3.62 -14.08 -4.60
C ALA A 112 3.93 -13.75 -6.07
N CYS A 113 4.98 -12.96 -6.32
CA CYS A 113 5.49 -12.70 -7.67
C CYS A 113 6.95 -13.16 -7.76
N ALA A 114 7.19 -14.27 -8.46
CA ALA A 114 8.54 -14.83 -8.64
C ALA A 114 9.48 -13.88 -9.40
N GLN A 115 8.93 -13.00 -10.24
CA GLN A 115 9.69 -11.99 -10.98
C GLN A 115 10.17 -10.83 -10.10
N GLY A 116 9.54 -10.62 -8.93
CA GLY A 116 9.74 -9.40 -8.13
C GLY A 116 9.08 -8.13 -8.71
N ALA A 117 8.23 -8.28 -9.75
CA ALA A 117 7.57 -7.13 -10.39
C ALA A 117 6.42 -6.55 -9.54
N LYS A 118 5.66 -7.41 -8.86
CA LYS A 118 4.58 -7.00 -7.96
C LYS A 118 5.20 -6.54 -6.64
N ALA A 119 4.92 -5.32 -6.24
CA ALA A 119 5.44 -4.77 -5.00
C ALA A 119 5.00 -5.59 -3.78
N SER A 120 5.82 -5.53 -2.75
CA SER A 120 5.51 -5.93 -1.39
C SER A 120 6.54 -5.26 -0.48
N THR A 121 6.24 -5.11 0.80
CA THR A 121 7.07 -4.32 1.72
C THR A 121 8.47 -4.90 1.89
N ASP A 122 8.64 -6.22 1.73
CA ASP A 122 9.93 -6.95 1.77
C ASP A 122 10.88 -6.58 0.63
N ILE A 123 10.37 -6.11 -0.51
CA ILE A 123 11.18 -5.70 -1.67
C ILE A 123 11.09 -4.20 -1.97
N THR A 124 10.33 -3.44 -1.18
CA THR A 124 10.17 -1.97 -1.33
C THR A 124 10.69 -1.27 -0.08
N TYR A 125 9.88 -1.11 0.96
CA TYR A 125 10.24 -0.36 2.16
C TYR A 125 11.39 -0.99 2.97
N TRP A 126 11.34 -2.30 3.22
CA TRP A 126 12.32 -2.97 4.10
C TRP A 126 13.77 -2.85 3.63
N PRO A 127 14.11 -3.05 2.34
CA PRO A 127 15.46 -2.83 1.86
C PRO A 127 15.99 -1.41 2.10
N HIS A 128 15.14 -0.39 1.96
CA HIS A 128 15.51 1.00 2.24
C HIS A 128 15.73 1.22 3.74
N ALA A 129 14.82 0.74 4.59
CA ALA A 129 14.91 0.86 6.03
C ALA A 129 16.17 0.16 6.58
N ILE A 130 16.46 -1.06 6.13
CA ILE A 130 17.65 -1.82 6.57
C ILE A 130 18.94 -1.09 6.16
N ARG A 131 19.02 -0.54 4.93
CA ARG A 131 20.16 0.27 4.50
C ARG A 131 20.32 1.56 5.31
N ALA A 132 19.22 2.11 5.83
CA ALA A 132 19.23 3.27 6.72
C ALA A 132 19.59 2.91 8.18
N GLY A 133 19.81 1.64 8.50
CA GLY A 133 20.24 1.18 9.82
C GLY A 133 19.15 0.55 10.70
N VAL A 134 17.96 0.30 10.15
CA VAL A 134 16.90 -0.41 10.90
C VAL A 134 17.27 -1.88 11.07
N GLU A 135 17.22 -2.36 12.31
CA GLU A 135 17.36 -3.79 12.63
C GLU A 135 16.00 -4.50 12.52
N LEU A 136 15.89 -5.46 11.59
CA LEU A 136 14.72 -6.30 11.44
C LEU A 136 14.91 -7.64 12.16
N LYS A 137 14.14 -7.87 13.23
CA LYS A 137 14.10 -9.16 13.95
C LYS A 137 12.83 -9.93 13.59
N THR A 138 12.98 -11.07 12.92
CA THR A 138 11.86 -11.98 12.61
C THR A 138 11.65 -13.00 13.73
N HIS A 139 10.51 -13.70 13.71
CA HIS A 139 10.14 -14.68 14.74
C HIS A 139 10.12 -14.10 16.18
N CYS A 140 9.78 -12.81 16.30
CA CYS A 140 9.69 -12.10 17.57
C CYS A 140 8.22 -11.73 17.82
N ARG A 141 7.44 -12.65 18.41
CA ARG A 141 6.02 -12.39 18.67
C ARG A 141 5.86 -11.54 19.93
N VAL A 142 5.50 -10.28 19.77
CA VAL A 142 5.18 -9.38 20.88
C VAL A 142 4.00 -9.93 21.69
N ARG A 143 4.18 -10.02 23.00
CA ARG A 143 3.18 -10.45 23.99
C ARG A 143 2.51 -9.25 24.65
N GLU A 144 3.32 -8.27 25.05
CA GLU A 144 2.88 -7.16 25.90
C GLU A 144 3.71 -5.91 25.63
N ILE A 145 3.06 -4.75 25.71
CA ILE A 145 3.71 -3.44 25.74
C ILE A 145 3.70 -2.99 27.21
N LEU A 146 4.87 -2.76 27.78
CA LEU A 146 5.00 -2.30 29.16
C LEU A 146 4.86 -0.79 29.25
N THR A 147 4.33 -0.31 30.37
CA THR A 147 4.21 1.13 30.67
C THR A 147 4.96 1.50 31.94
N ASN A 148 5.51 2.70 31.99
CA ASN A 148 6.09 3.28 33.20
C ASN A 148 5.01 3.86 34.14
N GLU A 149 5.44 4.43 35.27
CA GLU A 149 4.55 5.03 36.28
C GLU A 149 3.72 6.21 35.76
N GLN A 150 4.16 6.84 34.67
CA GLN A 150 3.45 7.94 34.01
C GLN A 150 2.45 7.44 32.94
N GLY A 151 2.31 6.13 32.77
CA GLY A 151 1.44 5.52 31.76
C GLY A 151 1.99 5.55 30.34
N MET A 152 3.27 5.87 30.16
CA MET A 152 3.93 5.90 28.84
C MET A 152 4.56 4.56 28.53
N ALA A 153 4.54 4.15 27.25
CA ALA A 153 5.22 2.93 26.82
C ALA A 153 6.71 2.97 27.16
N SER A 154 7.23 1.88 27.72
CA SER A 154 8.64 1.76 28.14
C SER A 154 9.40 0.64 27.41
N GLY A 155 8.71 -0.14 26.58
CA GLY A 155 9.27 -1.26 25.84
C GLY A 155 8.25 -2.36 25.57
N VAL A 156 8.73 -3.47 25.03
CA VAL A 156 7.91 -4.63 24.71
C VAL A 156 8.52 -5.91 25.26
N VAL A 157 7.65 -6.81 25.70
CA VAL A 157 7.97 -8.20 25.99
C VAL A 157 7.57 -9.04 24.78
N TYR A 158 8.49 -9.84 24.25
CA TYR A 158 8.24 -10.71 23.11
C TYR A 158 8.83 -12.10 23.33
N TYR A 159 8.29 -13.09 22.61
CA TYR A 159 8.88 -14.42 22.53
C TYR A 159 9.75 -14.52 21.27
N ASP A 160 10.98 -14.97 21.44
CA ASP A 160 11.88 -15.26 20.31
C ASP A 160 11.52 -16.58 19.60
N LYS A 161 12.34 -16.96 18.61
CA LYS A 161 12.13 -18.17 17.79
C LYS A 161 12.09 -19.47 18.61
N ASP A 162 12.70 -19.49 19.79
CA ASP A 162 12.80 -20.66 20.67
C ASP A 162 11.71 -20.61 21.77
N GLY A 163 10.85 -19.59 21.75
CA GLY A 163 9.78 -19.37 22.72
C GLY A 163 10.27 -18.76 24.03
N VAL A 164 11.52 -18.25 24.08
CA VAL A 164 12.08 -17.62 25.28
C VAL A 164 11.62 -16.17 25.34
N GLU A 165 11.24 -15.74 26.54
CA GLU A 165 10.80 -14.37 26.79
C GLU A 165 11.98 -13.40 26.77
N GLN A 166 11.82 -12.31 26.04
CA GLN A 166 12.80 -11.24 25.88
C GLN A 166 12.15 -9.90 26.20
N PHE A 167 12.93 -8.97 26.74
CA PHE A 167 12.52 -7.58 26.94
C PHE A 167 13.34 -6.66 26.05
N GLN A 168 12.65 -5.82 25.26
CA GLN A 168 13.25 -4.76 24.46
C GLN A 168 12.78 -3.40 25.00
N PRO A 169 13.65 -2.63 25.68
CA PRO A 169 13.33 -1.27 26.07
C PRO A 169 13.18 -0.39 24.82
N ALA A 170 12.23 0.55 24.86
CA ALA A 170 12.00 1.51 23.80
C ALA A 170 11.38 2.81 24.37
N GLU A 171 11.79 3.95 23.81
CA GLU A 171 11.17 5.25 24.13
C GLU A 171 9.84 5.46 23.40
N VAL A 172 9.69 4.84 22.23
CA VAL A 172 8.49 4.90 21.40
C VAL A 172 8.17 3.49 20.91
N VAL A 173 6.89 3.12 20.97
CA VAL A 173 6.37 1.85 20.44
C VAL A 173 5.33 2.17 19.36
N ILE A 174 5.51 1.61 18.17
CA ILE A 174 4.59 1.73 17.03
C ILE A 174 3.96 0.36 16.77
N ILE A 175 2.63 0.29 16.74
CA ILE A 175 1.87 -0.92 16.42
C ILE A 175 1.46 -0.84 14.94
N ALA A 176 1.77 -1.87 14.15
CA ALA A 176 1.53 -1.93 12.71
C ALA A 176 1.15 -3.33 12.23
#